data_AF-O26472-F1
#
_entry.id   AF-O26472-F1
#
_cell.length_a   1.000
_cell.length_b   1.000
_cell.length_c   1.000
_cell.angle_alpha   90.00
_cell.angle_beta   90.00
_cell.angle_gamma   90.00
#
_symmetry.space_group_name_H-M   'P 1'
#
loop_
_entity.id
_entity.type
_entity.pdbx_description
1 polymer ?
#
loop_
_entity_poly.entity_id
_entity_poly.type
_entity_poly.pdbx_seq_one_letter_code
_entity_poly.pdbx_strand_id
1 'polypeptide(L)'
;MPSQDYLRVLNPSLSGPTPIAFIILALISAGLLIIIWRNRDLISTDNLRGKIIFIVISAALIFTFGRISFALSEVLIFLWALSILWIRGNTDNIEMNLAMAAWVLAYLYMHSFHPVKADRYIITVLPALAYAISLSLNNLSALMRSRRASTVLSIAVTLLMVSSAIHYTAGWPQEYGIVKGERSGAWLMNHDPSYRDRVIAADRGPAFTWYLGDYVFTRIIHPQRRELSLKYFYEVNPDYYIFWTGKTELPEGYRVIYSRDGVPLPGRFSRYAGILPLRYRIQWMLR
;
A
#
# COMPACT_ATOMS: atom_id res chain seq x y z
N MET A 1 13.92 -11.86 12.73
CA MET A 1 13.72 -10.44 13.09
C MET A 1 12.98 -9.77 11.95
N PRO A 2 12.06 -8.82 12.19
CA PRO A 2 11.76 -7.80 11.20
C PRO A 2 13.08 -7.17 10.75
N SER A 3 13.25 -6.96 9.46
CA SER A 3 14.56 -6.60 8.91
C SER A 3 15.01 -5.24 9.43
N GLN A 4 16.31 -5.11 9.72
CA GLN A 4 16.94 -3.79 9.94
C GLN A 4 16.80 -2.87 8.70
N ASP A 5 16.50 -3.45 7.55
CA ASP A 5 15.99 -2.77 6.37
C ASP A 5 14.56 -2.23 6.59
N TYR A 6 14.47 -0.93 6.87
CA TYR A 6 13.21 -0.19 7.02
C TYR A 6 12.33 -0.21 5.76
N LEU A 7 12.89 -0.35 4.56
CA LEU A 7 12.07 -0.38 3.33
C LEU A 7 11.17 -1.62 3.27
N ARG A 8 11.63 -2.73 3.84
CA ARG A 8 10.86 -3.97 4.02
C ARG A 8 9.86 -3.92 5.17
N VAL A 9 10.08 -3.05 6.17
CA VAL A 9 9.08 -2.73 7.20
C VAL A 9 7.99 -1.84 6.59
N LEU A 10 8.35 -0.80 5.84
CA LEU A 10 7.37 0.04 5.13
C LEU A 10 6.59 -0.70 4.04
N ASN A 11 7.22 -1.66 3.38
CA ASN A 11 6.63 -2.48 2.33
C ASN A 11 6.74 -3.97 2.72
N PRO A 12 5.85 -4.49 3.58
CA PRO A 12 5.78 -5.91 3.96
C PRO A 12 5.82 -6.90 2.79
N SER A 13 5.39 -6.54 1.58
CA SER A 13 5.54 -7.39 0.39
C SER A 13 7.00 -7.74 0.06
N LEU A 14 7.96 -6.88 0.45
CA LEU A 14 9.40 -7.13 0.33
C LEU A 14 9.98 -8.00 1.48
N SER A 15 9.23 -8.20 2.57
CA SER A 15 9.65 -9.02 3.73
C SER A 15 9.39 -10.52 3.54
N GLY A 16 8.51 -10.90 2.61
CA GLY A 16 8.06 -12.29 2.43
C GLY A 16 7.04 -12.76 3.49
N PRO A 17 6.33 -13.86 3.22
CA PRO A 17 5.32 -14.40 4.13
C PRO A 17 5.93 -15.05 5.38
N THR A 18 5.28 -14.85 6.54
CA THR A 18 5.69 -15.49 7.80
C THR A 18 5.12 -16.91 7.92
N PRO A 19 5.71 -17.79 8.76
CA PRO A 19 5.11 -19.11 9.06
C PRO A 19 3.68 -19.01 9.60
N ILE A 20 3.38 -17.96 10.39
CA ILE A 20 2.02 -17.71 10.90
C ILE A 20 1.05 -17.41 9.76
N ALA A 21 1.46 -16.64 8.74
CA ALA A 21 0.63 -16.39 7.57
C ALA A 21 0.29 -17.67 6.79
N PHE A 22 1.24 -18.61 6.65
CA PHE A 22 0.98 -19.92 6.05
C PHE A 22 0.01 -20.77 6.89
N ILE A 23 0.13 -20.76 8.22
CA ILE A 23 -0.81 -21.47 9.11
C ILE A 23 -2.23 -20.91 8.97
N ILE A 24 -2.39 -19.58 8.98
CA ILE A 24 -3.69 -18.92 8.80
C ILE A 24 -4.27 -19.25 7.41
N LEU A 25 -3.46 -19.16 6.35
CA LEU A 25 -3.87 -19.49 4.99
C LEU A 25 -4.31 -20.96 4.86
N ALA A 26 -3.61 -21.89 5.50
CA ALA A 26 -3.98 -23.30 5.54
C ALA A 26 -5.32 -23.52 6.26
N LEU A 27 -5.56 -22.85 7.39
CA LEU A 27 -6.84 -22.91 8.13
C LEU A 27 -8.01 -22.36 7.31
N ILE A 28 -7.83 -21.21 6.64
CA ILE A 28 -8.84 -20.65 5.73
C ILE A 28 -9.11 -21.64 4.59
N SER A 29 -8.05 -22.13 3.94
CA SER A 29 -8.18 -23.05 2.80
C SER A 29 -8.89 -24.35 3.19
N ALA A 30 -8.54 -24.94 4.34
CA ALA A 30 -9.19 -26.15 4.84
C ALA A 30 -10.69 -25.93 5.13
N GLY A 31 -11.05 -24.82 5.78
CA GLY A 31 -12.45 -24.47 6.05
C GLY A 31 -13.27 -24.25 4.77
N LEU A 32 -12.71 -23.56 3.77
CA LEU A 32 -13.34 -23.38 2.47
C LEU A 32 -13.48 -24.71 1.69
N LEU A 33 -12.48 -25.59 1.74
CA LEU A 33 -12.56 -26.93 1.15
C LEU A 33 -13.65 -27.79 1.81
N ILE A 34 -13.83 -27.69 3.14
CA ILE A 34 -14.93 -28.36 3.86
C ILE A 34 -16.29 -27.86 3.37
N ILE A 35 -16.44 -26.55 3.11
CA ILE A 35 -17.67 -26.00 2.53
C ILE A 35 -17.92 -26.61 1.14
N ILE A 36 -16.91 -26.63 0.26
CA ILE A 36 -17.05 -27.22 -1.08
C ILE A 36 -17.44 -28.70 -0.98
N TRP A 37 -16.77 -29.47 -0.11
CA TRP A 37 -17.02 -30.90 0.09
C TRP A 37 -18.41 -31.20 0.67
N ARG A 38 -18.88 -30.44 1.66
CA ARG A 38 -20.24 -30.57 2.21
C ARG A 38 -21.33 -30.22 1.20
N ASN A 39 -21.00 -29.39 0.20
CA ASN A 39 -21.89 -28.98 -0.87
C ASN A 39 -21.58 -29.69 -2.20
N ARG A 40 -21.10 -30.95 -2.12
CA ARG A 40 -20.84 -31.83 -3.29
C ARG A 40 -22.05 -32.04 -4.20
N ASP A 41 -23.26 -31.70 -3.75
CA ASP A 41 -24.49 -31.75 -4.56
C ASP A 41 -24.45 -30.71 -5.71
N LEU A 42 -23.56 -29.71 -5.63
CA LEU A 42 -23.16 -28.88 -6.76
C LEU A 42 -22.56 -29.70 -7.93
N ILE A 43 -22.13 -30.94 -7.69
CA ILE A 43 -21.57 -31.90 -8.66
C ILE A 43 -22.67 -32.88 -9.17
N SER A 44 -23.90 -32.83 -8.65
CA SER A 44 -25.02 -33.61 -9.20
C SER A 44 -25.37 -33.18 -10.64
N THR A 45 -26.19 -33.97 -11.34
CA THR A 45 -26.72 -33.61 -12.66
C THR A 45 -27.85 -32.57 -12.63
N ASP A 46 -28.38 -32.23 -11.45
CA ASP A 46 -29.49 -31.28 -11.31
C ASP A 46 -29.06 -29.85 -11.71
N ASN A 47 -29.97 -29.10 -12.32
CA ASN A 47 -29.72 -27.73 -12.81
C ASN A 47 -28.45 -27.61 -13.69
N LEU A 48 -28.26 -28.56 -14.61
CA LEU A 48 -27.14 -28.60 -15.55
C LEU A 48 -26.94 -27.28 -16.33
N ARG A 49 -28.04 -26.59 -16.71
CA ARG A 49 -27.97 -25.30 -17.42
C ARG A 49 -27.30 -24.21 -16.57
N GLY A 50 -27.71 -24.05 -15.31
CA GLY A 50 -27.07 -23.11 -14.39
C GLY A 50 -25.59 -23.43 -14.17
N LYS A 51 -25.25 -24.73 -14.02
CA LYS A 51 -23.87 -25.21 -13.85
C LYS A 51 -22.98 -24.92 -15.07
N ILE A 52 -23.48 -25.11 -16.30
CA ILE A 52 -22.77 -24.73 -17.53
C ILE A 52 -22.51 -23.22 -17.57
N ILE A 53 -23.52 -22.39 -17.24
CA ILE A 53 -23.38 -20.93 -17.22
C ILE A 53 -22.33 -20.49 -16.19
N PHE A 54 -22.37 -21.05 -14.97
CA PHE A 54 -21.36 -20.81 -13.93
C PHE A 54 -19.93 -21.17 -14.41
N ILE A 55 -19.75 -22.31 -15.08
CA ILE A 55 -18.45 -22.73 -15.64
C ILE A 55 -17.97 -21.76 -16.72
N VAL A 56 -18.84 -21.37 -17.65
CA VAL A 56 -18.52 -20.44 -18.74
C VAL A 56 -18.13 -19.06 -18.18
N ILE A 57 -18.88 -18.53 -17.21
CA ILE A 57 -18.54 -17.26 -16.55
C ILE A 57 -17.22 -17.37 -15.78
N SER A 58 -16.98 -18.49 -15.07
CA SER A 58 -15.73 -18.74 -14.35
C SER A 58 -14.52 -18.80 -15.30
N ALA A 59 -14.67 -19.42 -16.48
CA ALA A 59 -13.64 -19.45 -17.52
C ALA A 59 -13.41 -18.05 -18.13
N ALA A 60 -14.47 -17.28 -18.39
CA ALA A 60 -14.39 -15.90 -18.88
C ALA A 60 -13.70 -14.97 -17.87
N LEU A 61 -13.96 -15.14 -16.57
CA LEU A 61 -13.25 -14.46 -15.49
C LEU A 61 -11.73 -14.73 -15.57
N ILE A 62 -11.33 -16.01 -15.57
CA ILE A 62 -9.91 -16.40 -15.69
C ILE A 62 -9.26 -15.81 -16.96
N PHE A 63 -9.99 -15.76 -18.09
CA PHE A 63 -9.49 -15.19 -19.34
C PHE A 63 -9.35 -13.66 -19.31
N THR A 64 -10.25 -12.95 -18.62
CA THR A 64 -10.21 -11.47 -18.51
C THR A 64 -9.18 -10.96 -17.52
N PHE A 65 -8.77 -11.78 -16.53
CA PHE A 65 -7.90 -11.39 -15.41
C PHE A 65 -6.61 -10.70 -15.86
N GLY A 66 -6.48 -9.41 -15.52
CA GLY A 66 -5.34 -8.55 -15.85
C GLY A 66 -5.11 -8.27 -17.34
N ARG A 67 -6.06 -8.60 -18.22
CA ARG A 67 -5.88 -8.55 -19.69
C ARG A 67 -6.81 -7.63 -20.44
N ILE A 68 -8.10 -7.60 -20.08
CA ILE A 68 -9.15 -6.95 -20.91
C ILE A 68 -9.64 -5.65 -20.28
N SER A 69 -10.46 -5.73 -19.23
CA SER A 69 -10.99 -4.56 -18.53
C SER A 69 -11.46 -4.93 -17.13
N PHE A 70 -11.06 -4.15 -16.13
CA PHE A 70 -11.57 -4.28 -14.76
C PHE A 70 -13.09 -4.14 -14.71
N ALA A 71 -13.67 -3.16 -15.42
CA ALA A 71 -15.12 -2.92 -15.41
C ALA A 71 -15.92 -4.09 -16.01
N LEU A 72 -15.37 -4.76 -17.03
CA LEU A 72 -15.95 -6.00 -17.55
C LEU A 72 -15.87 -7.13 -16.51
N SER A 73 -14.75 -7.23 -15.79
CA SER A 73 -14.58 -8.23 -14.74
C SER A 73 -15.55 -8.03 -13.58
N GLU A 74 -15.87 -6.80 -13.17
CA GLU A 74 -16.90 -6.53 -12.14
C GLU A 74 -18.28 -7.04 -12.56
N VAL A 75 -18.69 -6.80 -13.81
CA VAL A 75 -19.95 -7.34 -14.36
C VAL A 75 -19.93 -8.87 -14.36
N LEU A 76 -18.80 -9.48 -14.74
CA LEU A 76 -18.65 -10.95 -14.70
C LEU A 76 -18.66 -11.51 -13.28
N ILE A 77 -18.09 -10.83 -12.28
CA ILE A 77 -18.14 -11.23 -10.85
C ILE A 77 -19.59 -11.18 -10.34
N PHE A 78 -20.35 -10.16 -10.70
CA PHE A 78 -21.77 -10.05 -10.36
C PHE A 78 -22.60 -11.18 -10.99
N LEU A 79 -22.43 -11.43 -12.29
CA LEU A 79 -23.10 -12.55 -12.98
C LEU A 79 -22.67 -13.92 -12.44
N TRP A 80 -21.41 -14.06 -12.04
CA TRP A 80 -20.89 -15.26 -11.38
C TRP A 80 -21.61 -15.52 -10.05
N ALA A 81 -21.74 -14.52 -9.19
CA ALA A 81 -22.47 -14.64 -7.92
C ALA A 81 -23.96 -14.98 -8.14
N LEU A 82 -24.63 -14.31 -9.10
CA LEU A 82 -26.00 -14.63 -9.48
C LEU A 82 -26.16 -16.07 -9.99
N SER A 83 -25.20 -16.58 -10.76
CA SER A 83 -25.25 -17.96 -11.27
C SER A 83 -25.21 -19.00 -10.13
N ILE A 84 -24.49 -18.73 -9.04
CA ILE A 84 -24.48 -19.60 -7.86
C ILE A 84 -25.83 -19.57 -7.13
N LEU A 85 -26.41 -18.38 -6.94
CA LEU A 85 -27.76 -18.24 -6.35
C LEU A 85 -28.80 -19.00 -7.17
N TRP A 86 -28.73 -18.95 -8.51
CA TRP A 86 -29.66 -19.67 -9.37
C TRP A 86 -29.47 -21.20 -9.33
N ILE A 87 -28.23 -21.70 -9.11
CA ILE A 87 -27.97 -23.14 -8.92
C ILE A 87 -28.51 -23.63 -7.58
N ARG A 88 -28.35 -22.85 -6.50
CA ARG A 88 -28.60 -23.27 -5.11
C ARG A 88 -29.98 -22.94 -4.57
N GLY A 89 -30.66 -21.93 -5.12
CA GLY A 89 -31.76 -21.28 -4.43
C GLY A 89 -31.29 -20.53 -3.18
N ASN A 90 -32.23 -20.06 -2.37
CA ASN A 90 -31.89 -19.36 -1.13
C ASN A 90 -31.70 -20.37 0.02
N THR A 91 -30.45 -20.52 0.46
CA THR A 91 -30.05 -21.33 1.62
C THR A 91 -29.31 -20.45 2.62
N ASP A 92 -29.54 -20.64 3.91
CA ASP A 92 -28.97 -19.81 4.98
C ASP A 92 -27.53 -19.33 4.73
N ASN A 93 -27.35 -18.01 4.77
CA ASN A 93 -26.09 -17.29 4.61
C ASN A 93 -25.41 -17.37 3.22
N ILE A 94 -26.02 -17.97 2.18
CA ILE A 94 -25.38 -18.03 0.86
C ILE A 94 -25.13 -16.65 0.26
N GLU A 95 -26.06 -15.71 0.44
CA GLU A 95 -25.96 -14.33 -0.02
C GLU A 95 -24.74 -13.62 0.59
N MET A 96 -24.53 -13.76 1.91
CA MET A 96 -23.38 -13.17 2.61
C MET A 96 -22.05 -13.82 2.18
N ASN A 97 -22.02 -15.15 2.03
CA ASN A 97 -20.85 -15.86 1.52
C ASN A 97 -20.45 -15.34 0.13
N LEU A 98 -21.43 -15.13 -0.75
CA LEU A 98 -21.22 -14.62 -2.11
C LEU A 98 -20.83 -13.16 -2.14
N ALA A 99 -21.42 -12.30 -1.30
CA ALA A 99 -21.02 -10.91 -1.16
C ALA A 99 -19.55 -10.77 -0.74
N MET A 100 -19.12 -11.58 0.24
CA MET A 100 -17.73 -11.57 0.72
C MET A 100 -16.76 -12.16 -0.32
N ALA A 101 -17.16 -13.22 -1.04
CA ALA A 101 -16.37 -13.74 -2.17
C ALA A 101 -16.25 -12.72 -3.31
N ALA A 102 -17.35 -12.06 -3.68
CA ALA A 102 -17.37 -11.03 -4.71
C ALA A 102 -16.50 -9.81 -4.34
N TRP A 103 -16.50 -9.39 -3.07
CA TRP A 103 -15.60 -8.33 -2.56
C TRP A 103 -14.12 -8.72 -2.73
N VAL A 104 -13.74 -9.96 -2.33
CA VAL A 104 -12.37 -10.45 -2.53
C VAL A 104 -12.00 -10.49 -4.01
N LEU A 105 -12.91 -10.96 -4.87
CA LEU A 105 -12.68 -11.00 -6.32
C LEU A 105 -12.54 -9.58 -6.90
N ALA A 106 -13.43 -8.64 -6.59
CA ALA A 106 -13.36 -7.26 -7.07
C ALA A 106 -12.02 -6.59 -6.71
N TYR A 107 -11.57 -6.77 -5.46
CA TYR A 107 -10.24 -6.35 -5.02
C TYR A 107 -9.11 -6.98 -5.88
N LEU A 108 -9.14 -8.29 -6.09
CA LEU A 108 -8.13 -9.01 -6.88
C LEU A 108 -8.12 -8.56 -8.35
N TYR A 109 -9.29 -8.38 -8.97
CA TYR A 109 -9.39 -7.93 -10.36
C TYR A 109 -8.96 -6.47 -10.51
N MET A 110 -9.44 -5.55 -9.67
CA MET A 110 -9.00 -4.15 -9.71
C MET A 110 -7.48 -4.03 -9.57
N HIS A 111 -6.87 -4.76 -8.62
CA HIS A 111 -5.42 -4.78 -8.44
C HIS A 111 -4.64 -5.65 -9.44
N SER A 112 -5.31 -6.43 -10.30
CA SER A 112 -4.67 -7.06 -11.45
C SER A 112 -4.30 -6.00 -12.52
N PHE A 113 -5.18 -5.02 -12.75
CA PHE A 113 -4.99 -3.93 -13.72
C PHE A 113 -4.24 -2.72 -13.16
N HIS A 114 -4.35 -2.41 -11.86
CA HIS A 114 -3.78 -1.19 -11.30
C HIS A 114 -2.23 -1.22 -11.32
N PRO A 115 -1.55 -0.27 -12.03
CA PRO A 115 -0.11 -0.37 -12.28
C PRO A 115 0.75 -0.08 -11.04
N VAL A 116 0.28 0.80 -10.14
CA VAL A 116 0.95 1.11 -8.88
C VAL A 116 0.39 0.19 -7.80
N LYS A 117 1.21 -0.64 -7.17
CA LYS A 117 0.77 -1.55 -6.09
C LYS A 117 1.47 -1.14 -4.79
N ALA A 118 0.70 -1.01 -3.72
CA ALA A 118 1.19 -0.65 -2.39
C ALA A 118 0.45 -1.48 -1.35
N ASP A 119 1.18 -1.97 -0.34
CA ASP A 119 0.68 -3.01 0.57
C ASP A 119 -0.56 -2.56 1.36
N ARG A 120 -0.67 -1.26 1.64
CA ARG A 120 -1.84 -0.64 2.29
C ARG A 120 -3.17 -0.88 1.57
N TYR A 121 -3.17 -1.21 0.27
CA TYR A 121 -4.42 -1.46 -0.45
C TYR A 121 -5.17 -2.70 0.07
N ILE A 122 -4.45 -3.69 0.60
CA ILE A 122 -5.06 -4.91 1.18
C ILE A 122 -5.97 -4.61 2.38
N ILE A 123 -5.86 -3.43 3.00
CA ILE A 123 -6.74 -2.99 4.09
C ILE A 123 -8.21 -3.05 3.67
N THR A 124 -8.51 -2.76 2.39
CA THR A 124 -9.87 -2.74 1.84
C THR A 124 -10.53 -4.12 1.76
N VAL A 125 -9.78 -5.22 1.79
CA VAL A 125 -10.30 -6.60 1.75
C VAL A 125 -10.24 -7.31 3.12
N LEU A 126 -9.70 -6.66 4.16
CA LEU A 126 -9.64 -7.22 5.51
C LEU A 126 -11.00 -7.62 6.10
N PRO A 127 -12.14 -6.91 5.88
CA PRO A 127 -13.44 -7.35 6.37
C PRO A 127 -13.86 -8.71 5.80
N ALA A 128 -13.71 -8.90 4.49
CA ALA A 128 -14.03 -10.16 3.82
C ALA A 128 -13.06 -11.29 4.21
N LEU A 129 -11.78 -10.97 4.45
CA LEU A 129 -10.80 -11.92 4.99
C LEU A 129 -11.14 -12.35 6.43
N ALA A 130 -11.56 -11.42 7.30
CA ALA A 130 -11.99 -11.73 8.66
C ALA A 130 -13.25 -12.60 8.67
N TYR A 131 -14.21 -12.34 7.77
CA TYR A 131 -15.35 -13.21 7.53
C TYR A 131 -14.93 -14.62 7.09
N ALA A 132 -14.03 -14.72 6.10
CA ALA A 132 -13.53 -16.01 5.61
C ALA A 132 -12.80 -16.83 6.69
N ILE A 133 -12.03 -16.18 7.57
CA ILE A 133 -11.42 -16.81 8.75
C ILE A 133 -12.51 -17.35 9.67
N SER A 134 -13.48 -16.51 10.07
CA SER A 134 -14.55 -16.89 11.01
C SER A 134 -15.40 -18.04 10.47
N LEU A 135 -15.77 -17.99 9.19
CA LEU A 135 -16.49 -19.03 8.47
C LEU A 135 -15.70 -20.34 8.41
N SER A 136 -14.40 -20.26 8.15
CA SER A 136 -13.51 -21.43 8.07
C SER A 136 -13.33 -22.10 9.43
N LEU A 137 -13.15 -21.32 10.50
CA LEU A 137 -13.06 -21.83 11.87
C LEU A 137 -14.38 -22.48 12.32
N ASN A 138 -15.53 -21.90 11.96
CA ASN A 138 -16.83 -22.51 12.23
C ASN A 138 -16.93 -23.91 11.57
N ASN A 139 -16.63 -24.00 10.27
CA ASN A 139 -16.67 -25.27 9.53
C ASN A 139 -15.66 -26.31 10.04
N LEU A 140 -14.44 -25.90 10.39
CA LEU A 140 -13.45 -26.78 11.03
C LEU A 140 -13.93 -27.26 12.40
N SER A 141 -14.49 -26.37 13.23
CA SER A 141 -14.98 -26.72 14.55
C SER A 141 -16.15 -27.71 14.52
N ALA A 142 -16.99 -27.65 13.48
CA ALA A 142 -18.12 -28.57 13.29
C ALA A 142 -17.69 -30.03 13.00
N LEU A 143 -16.44 -30.26 12.57
CA LEU A 143 -15.87 -31.61 12.46
C LEU A 143 -15.35 -32.16 13.79
N MET A 144 -15.18 -31.31 14.80
CA MET A 144 -14.63 -31.67 16.11
C MET A 144 -15.76 -32.05 17.08
N ARG A 145 -15.58 -33.13 17.85
CA ARG A 145 -16.58 -33.62 18.82
C ARG A 145 -16.83 -32.69 20.02
N SER A 146 -16.05 -31.61 20.19
CA SER A 146 -16.11 -30.74 21.37
C SER A 146 -16.95 -29.50 21.12
N ARG A 147 -17.95 -29.25 21.98
CA ARG A 147 -18.74 -28.00 21.98
C ARG A 147 -17.90 -26.72 22.18
N ARG A 148 -16.67 -26.83 22.70
CA ARG A 148 -15.74 -25.71 22.89
C ARG A 148 -14.76 -25.51 21.71
N ALA A 149 -14.81 -26.36 20.68
CA ALA A 149 -13.86 -26.33 19.57
C ALA A 149 -13.80 -24.97 18.87
N SER A 150 -14.96 -24.37 18.57
CA SER A 150 -15.04 -23.05 17.92
C SER A 150 -14.35 -21.96 18.76
N THR A 151 -14.62 -21.92 20.07
CA THR A 151 -14.01 -20.98 21.02
C THR A 151 -12.49 -21.17 21.11
N VAL A 152 -12.02 -22.41 21.25
CA VAL A 152 -10.59 -22.72 21.37
C VAL A 152 -9.83 -22.37 20.08
N LEU A 153 -10.37 -22.74 18.91
CA LEU A 153 -9.79 -22.37 17.61
C LEU A 153 -9.76 -20.84 17.41
N SER A 154 -10.83 -20.14 17.77
CA SER A 154 -10.91 -18.67 17.66
C SER A 154 -9.91 -17.96 18.58
N ILE A 155 -9.73 -18.45 19.81
CA ILE A 155 -8.70 -17.95 20.73
C ILE A 155 -7.30 -18.22 20.17
N ALA A 156 -7.03 -19.44 19.69
CA ALA A 156 -5.73 -19.81 19.13
C ALA A 156 -5.35 -18.94 17.91
N VAL A 157 -6.27 -18.74 16.97
CA VAL A 157 -6.02 -17.88 15.80
C VAL A 157 -5.87 -16.41 16.20
N THR A 158 -6.71 -15.91 17.12
CA THR A 158 -6.56 -14.54 17.65
C THR A 158 -5.17 -14.34 18.28
N LEU A 159 -4.70 -15.28 19.11
CA LEU A 159 -3.37 -15.22 19.73
C LEU A 159 -2.25 -15.28 18.69
N LEU A 160 -2.37 -16.11 17.64
CA LEU A 160 -1.41 -16.14 16.53
C LEU A 160 -1.35 -14.82 15.77
N MET A 161 -2.51 -14.21 15.47
CA MET A 161 -2.59 -12.92 14.79
C MET A 161 -2.04 -11.78 15.64
N VAL A 162 -2.40 -11.70 16.92
CA VAL A 162 -1.90 -10.70 17.86
C VAL A 162 -0.39 -10.86 18.08
N SER A 163 0.10 -12.09 18.25
CA SER A 163 1.54 -12.37 18.33
C SER A 163 2.29 -11.96 17.07
N SER A 164 1.75 -12.24 15.88
CA SER A 164 2.33 -11.80 14.61
C SER A 164 2.35 -10.27 14.48
N ALA A 165 1.30 -9.58 14.94
CA ALA A 165 1.21 -8.12 14.92
C ALA A 165 2.23 -7.49 15.89
N ILE A 166 2.31 -7.99 17.13
CA ILE A 166 3.29 -7.56 18.14
C ILE A 166 4.72 -7.80 17.64
N HIS A 167 5.02 -8.99 17.09
CA HIS A 167 6.35 -9.29 16.55
C HIS A 167 6.72 -8.36 15.38
N TYR A 168 5.77 -8.00 14.52
CA TYR A 168 5.99 -7.03 13.44
C TYR A 168 6.28 -5.63 13.98
N THR A 169 5.45 -5.10 14.90
CA THR A 169 5.64 -3.76 15.46
C THR A 169 6.87 -3.65 16.37
N ALA A 170 7.23 -4.70 17.09
CA ALA A 170 8.39 -4.73 17.98
C ALA A 170 9.74 -4.58 17.24
N GLY A 171 9.81 -4.94 15.95
CA GLY A 171 10.99 -4.72 15.12
C GLY A 171 10.92 -3.46 14.24
N TRP A 172 10.00 -2.55 14.50
CA TRP A 172 10.07 -1.21 13.89
C TRP A 172 11.31 -0.48 14.43
N PRO A 173 12.18 0.07 13.55
CA PRO A 173 13.37 0.76 14.01
C PRO A 173 12.97 2.06 14.71
N GLN A 174 13.45 2.23 15.95
CA GLN A 174 13.19 3.41 16.77
C GLN A 174 13.80 4.68 16.18
N GLU A 175 14.86 4.52 15.38
CA GLU A 175 15.52 5.59 14.65
C GLU A 175 15.72 5.19 13.20
N TYR A 176 15.37 6.08 12.26
CA TYR A 176 15.62 5.87 10.84
C TYR A 176 16.22 7.11 10.19
N GLY A 177 17.19 6.90 9.30
CA GLY A 177 17.97 7.97 8.67
C GLY A 177 17.11 9.01 7.97
N ILE A 178 16.14 8.58 7.16
CA ILE A 178 15.26 9.52 6.43
C ILE A 178 14.49 10.42 7.40
N VAL A 179 13.93 9.86 8.49
CA VAL A 179 13.21 10.63 9.52
C VAL A 179 14.14 11.61 10.25
N LYS A 180 15.40 11.23 10.47
CA LYS A 180 16.42 12.15 11.02
C LYS A 180 16.75 13.30 10.06
N GLY A 181 16.72 13.07 8.74
CA GLY A 181 16.87 14.13 7.74
C GLY A 181 15.64 15.02 7.57
N GLU A 182 14.45 14.44 7.62
CA GLU A 182 13.18 15.20 7.60
C GLU A 182 13.14 16.16 8.81
N ARG A 183 13.57 15.69 10.00
CA ARG A 183 13.77 16.53 11.19
C ARG A 183 14.86 17.58 11.02
N SER A 184 15.93 17.33 10.26
CA SER A 184 16.99 18.33 10.07
C SER A 184 16.55 19.50 9.20
N GLY A 185 15.47 19.36 8.42
CA GLY A 185 14.80 20.46 7.73
C GLY A 185 14.38 21.60 8.68
N ALA A 186 14.00 21.27 9.93
CA ALA A 186 13.66 22.26 10.96
C ALA A 186 14.82 23.20 11.35
N TRP A 187 16.07 22.91 10.94
CA TRP A 187 17.17 23.86 11.03
C TRP A 187 16.84 25.20 10.35
N LEU A 188 16.07 25.16 9.25
CA LEU A 188 15.66 26.35 8.50
C LEU A 188 14.89 27.35 9.37
N MET A 189 14.06 26.88 10.29
CA MET A 189 13.25 27.72 11.19
C MET A 189 14.11 28.60 12.11
N ASN A 190 15.33 28.14 12.43
CA ASN A 190 16.30 28.90 13.22
C ASN A 190 17.24 29.76 12.34
N HIS A 191 17.35 29.43 11.05
CA HIS A 191 18.26 30.11 10.12
C HIS A 191 17.61 31.30 9.41
N ASP A 192 16.38 31.15 8.92
CA ASP A 192 15.56 32.24 8.40
C ASP A 192 14.28 32.35 9.24
N PRO A 193 14.18 33.30 10.19
CA PRO A 193 12.95 33.57 10.92
C PRO A 193 11.75 33.95 10.02
N SER A 194 12.02 34.40 8.78
CA SER A 194 11.01 34.69 7.75
C SER A 194 10.75 33.52 6.79
N TYR A 195 11.15 32.29 7.13
CA TYR A 195 11.00 31.13 6.23
C TYR A 195 9.56 30.87 5.75
N ARG A 196 8.53 31.35 6.48
CA ARG A 196 7.12 31.21 6.09
C ARG A 196 6.69 32.17 4.97
N ASP A 197 7.47 33.21 4.73
CA ASP A 197 7.28 34.14 3.61
C ASP A 197 8.06 33.68 2.35
N ARG A 198 8.55 32.42 2.34
CA ARG A 198 9.42 31.85 1.31
C ARG A 198 8.73 30.69 0.62
N VAL A 199 8.99 30.54 -0.67
CA VAL A 199 8.52 29.36 -1.42
C VAL A 199 9.49 28.21 -1.18
N ILE A 200 9.06 27.19 -0.44
CA ILE A 200 9.87 26.02 -0.11
C ILE A 200 9.44 24.83 -0.97
N ALA A 201 10.39 24.19 -1.65
CA ALA A 201 10.20 22.93 -2.35
C ALA A 201 11.03 21.81 -1.71
N ALA A 202 10.59 20.56 -1.85
CA ALA A 202 11.37 19.41 -1.43
C ALA A 202 11.05 18.12 -2.19
N ASP A 203 12.01 17.18 -2.24
CA ASP A 203 11.77 15.83 -2.79
C ASP A 203 10.75 15.03 -1.97
N ARG A 204 10.62 15.33 -0.66
CA ARG A 204 9.68 14.74 0.28
C ARG A 204 8.76 15.79 0.92
N GLY A 205 8.16 16.63 0.07
CA GLY A 205 7.28 17.75 0.44
C GLY A 205 6.39 17.51 1.69
N PRO A 206 5.53 16.47 1.75
CA PRO A 206 4.63 16.26 2.88
C PRO A 206 5.33 16.06 4.23
N ALA A 207 6.52 15.46 4.24
CA ALA A 207 7.29 15.27 5.46
C ALA A 207 7.92 16.58 5.95
N PHE A 208 8.48 17.38 5.03
CA PHE A 208 9.01 18.70 5.37
C PHE A 208 7.90 19.70 5.74
N THR A 209 6.70 19.60 5.13
CA THR A 209 5.51 20.35 5.54
C THR A 209 5.18 20.11 7.02
N TRP A 210 5.23 18.84 7.47
CA TRP A 210 5.01 18.49 8.87
C TRP A 210 6.05 19.10 9.80
N TYR A 211 7.35 18.99 9.47
CA TYR A 211 8.43 19.46 10.36
C TYR A 211 8.65 20.98 10.36
N LEU A 212 8.31 21.68 9.26
CA LEU A 212 8.38 23.14 9.19
C LEU A 212 7.07 23.82 9.65
N GLY A 213 5.97 23.07 9.75
CA GLY A 213 4.66 23.62 10.09
C GLY A 213 4.12 24.60 9.04
N ASP A 214 4.55 24.45 7.78
CA ASP A 214 4.18 25.32 6.66
C ASP A 214 4.31 24.54 5.33
N TYR A 215 3.61 24.97 4.26
CA TYR A 215 3.46 24.17 3.04
C TYR A 215 4.76 24.07 2.21
N VAL A 216 5.21 22.84 1.96
CA VAL A 216 6.37 22.54 1.11
C VAL A 216 5.94 21.85 -0.19
N PHE A 217 6.26 22.48 -1.33
CA PHE A 217 5.98 21.94 -2.66
C PHE A 217 6.75 20.65 -2.93
N THR A 218 6.07 19.57 -3.27
CA THR A 218 6.76 18.33 -3.68
C THR A 218 7.40 18.51 -5.06
N ARG A 219 8.73 18.45 -5.15
CA ARG A 219 9.50 18.52 -6.40
C ARG A 219 10.63 17.51 -6.36
N ILE A 220 10.54 16.48 -7.19
CA ILE A 220 11.54 15.41 -7.29
C ILE A 220 12.27 15.57 -8.62
N ILE A 221 13.56 15.91 -8.56
CA ILE A 221 14.42 16.02 -9.75
C ILE A 221 14.80 14.59 -10.19
N HIS A 222 14.08 14.07 -11.19
CA HIS A 222 14.18 12.67 -11.60
C HIS A 222 15.22 12.51 -12.72
N PRO A 223 16.32 11.73 -12.56
CA PRO A 223 17.41 11.69 -13.54
C PRO A 223 16.94 11.36 -14.98
N GLN A 224 16.05 10.37 -15.13
CA GLN A 224 15.52 9.92 -16.42
C GLN A 224 14.43 10.84 -17.00
N ARG A 225 13.99 11.87 -16.28
CA ARG A 225 12.99 12.87 -16.72
C ARG A 225 13.41 14.28 -16.31
N ARG A 226 14.74 14.54 -16.35
CA ARG A 226 15.38 15.71 -15.71
C ARG A 226 14.79 17.02 -16.21
N GLU A 227 14.72 17.22 -17.51
CA GLU A 227 14.15 18.42 -18.16
C GLU A 227 12.74 18.74 -17.64
N LEU A 228 11.81 17.78 -17.71
CA LEU A 228 10.44 17.95 -17.23
C LEU A 228 10.38 18.23 -15.72
N SER A 229 11.21 17.54 -14.92
CA SER A 229 11.27 17.78 -13.48
C SER A 229 11.85 19.15 -13.11
N LEU A 230 12.82 19.64 -13.88
CA LEU A 230 13.38 20.98 -13.74
C LEU A 230 12.38 22.06 -14.18
N LYS A 231 11.63 21.82 -15.26
CA LYS A 231 10.52 22.70 -15.67
C LYS A 231 9.53 22.92 -14.53
N TYR A 232 8.97 21.83 -13.96
CA TYR A 232 8.05 21.92 -12.83
C TYR A 232 8.67 22.52 -11.57
N PHE A 233 9.98 22.35 -11.37
CA PHE A 233 10.72 22.96 -10.27
C PHE A 233 10.82 24.49 -10.44
N TYR A 234 11.26 24.97 -11.60
CA TYR A 234 11.37 26.40 -11.87
C TYR A 234 10.02 27.11 -12.02
N GLU A 235 8.95 26.41 -12.44
CA GLU A 235 7.57 26.94 -12.41
C GLU A 235 7.11 27.35 -11.00
N VAL A 236 7.62 26.69 -9.95
CA VAL A 236 7.37 27.08 -8.55
C VAL A 236 8.31 28.21 -8.10
N ASN A 237 9.47 28.35 -8.74
CA ASN A 237 10.52 29.29 -8.38
C ASN A 237 10.82 29.32 -6.85
N PRO A 238 11.21 28.18 -6.25
CA PRO A 238 11.38 28.08 -4.81
C PRO A 238 12.61 28.87 -4.31
N ASP A 239 12.46 29.67 -3.27
CA ASP A 239 13.59 30.23 -2.52
C ASP A 239 14.46 29.10 -1.96
N TYR A 240 13.82 28.08 -1.37
CA TYR A 240 14.48 26.98 -0.67
C TYR A 240 14.15 25.62 -1.28
N TYR A 241 15.17 24.77 -1.49
CA TYR A 241 14.99 23.38 -1.93
C TYR A 241 15.63 22.39 -0.95
N ILE A 242 14.83 21.46 -0.43
CA ILE A 242 15.26 20.42 0.51
C ILE A 242 15.23 19.04 -0.17
N PHE A 243 16.29 18.26 -0.09
CA PHE A 243 16.35 16.92 -0.67
C PHE A 243 17.26 15.98 0.10
N TRP A 244 16.95 14.69 0.00
CA TRP A 244 17.60 13.62 0.74
C TRP A 244 18.76 12.97 -0.06
N THR A 245 18.69 12.94 -1.39
CA THR A 245 19.66 12.14 -2.18
C THR A 245 20.86 12.90 -2.71
N GLY A 246 22.06 12.61 -2.19
CA GLY A 246 23.35 13.12 -2.70
C GLY A 246 23.77 12.69 -4.11
N LYS A 247 22.89 12.00 -4.85
CA LYS A 247 23.07 11.66 -6.28
C LYS A 247 22.30 12.60 -7.21
N THR A 248 21.54 13.55 -6.67
CA THR A 248 20.76 14.51 -7.46
C THR A 248 21.66 15.63 -7.94
N GLU A 249 21.87 15.72 -9.26
CA GLU A 249 22.45 16.92 -9.85
C GLU A 249 21.57 18.14 -9.61
N LEU A 250 22.22 19.22 -9.24
CA LEU A 250 21.62 20.44 -8.74
C LEU A 250 20.84 21.16 -9.86
N PRO A 251 19.76 21.89 -9.55
CA PRO A 251 19.26 22.92 -10.44
C PRO A 251 20.31 24.02 -10.65
N GLU A 252 20.30 24.62 -11.84
CA GLU A 252 21.15 25.77 -12.13
C GLU A 252 20.74 26.98 -11.28
N GLY A 253 21.74 27.72 -10.79
CA GLY A 253 21.52 28.83 -9.85
C GLY A 253 21.37 28.41 -8.39
N TYR A 254 21.26 27.11 -8.06
CA TYR A 254 21.04 26.69 -6.67
C TYR A 254 22.35 26.56 -5.86
N ARG A 255 22.28 26.77 -4.54
CA ARG A 255 23.44 26.89 -3.61
C ARG A 255 23.35 26.10 -2.27
N VAL A 256 24.53 25.84 -1.64
CA VAL A 256 24.82 25.33 -0.28
C VAL A 256 24.67 26.36 0.85
N ILE A 257 24.12 25.97 2.02
CA ILE A 257 24.33 26.61 3.35
C ILE A 257 24.12 25.73 4.64
N TYR A 258 23.73 24.44 4.56
CA TYR A 258 23.49 23.44 5.66
C TYR A 258 23.46 21.92 5.27
N SER A 259 24.40 21.10 5.78
CA SER A 259 24.37 19.63 5.59
C SER A 259 24.37 18.88 6.91
N ARG A 260 23.76 17.69 6.92
CA ARG A 260 23.91 16.70 7.99
C ARG A 260 23.82 15.29 7.40
N ASP A 261 24.39 14.30 8.06
CA ASP A 261 24.49 12.90 7.59
C ASP A 261 23.23 12.39 6.88
N GLY A 262 23.33 12.21 5.55
CA GLY A 262 22.22 11.77 4.70
C GLY A 262 21.40 12.87 4.03
N VAL A 263 21.68 14.17 4.25
CA VAL A 263 21.01 15.32 3.63
C VAL A 263 22.06 16.35 3.12
N PRO A 264 22.43 16.28 1.83
CA PRO A 264 23.20 17.31 1.15
C PRO A 264 22.30 18.22 0.32
N LEU A 265 22.57 19.53 0.30
CA LEU A 265 21.94 20.49 -0.62
C LEU A 265 23.06 21.47 -1.15
N PRO A 266 22.92 22.30 -2.21
CA PRO A 266 23.94 22.19 -3.27
C PRO A 266 24.49 23.48 -3.96
N GLY A 267 25.79 23.80 -3.98
CA GLY A 267 26.29 25.12 -4.44
C GLY A 267 27.77 25.54 -4.44
N ARG A 268 28.06 26.67 -5.11
CA ARG A 268 29.39 27.30 -5.24
C ARG A 268 29.88 27.97 -3.93
N PHE A 269 31.13 27.82 -3.47
CA PHE A 269 32.34 27.17 -4.03
C PHE A 269 32.98 26.22 -2.99
N SER A 270 33.57 25.11 -3.45
CA SER A 270 34.41 24.16 -2.69
C SER A 270 33.88 23.57 -1.36
N ARG A 271 33.24 22.39 -1.50
CA ARG A 271 32.97 21.34 -0.48
C ARG A 271 31.99 21.68 0.67
N TYR A 272 30.99 20.79 0.81
CA TYR A 272 29.99 20.65 1.88
C TYR A 272 28.80 21.65 1.84
N ALA A 273 27.64 21.23 2.38
CA ALA A 273 26.32 21.39 1.73
C ALA A 273 25.31 22.37 2.39
N GLY A 274 24.21 22.73 1.68
CA GLY A 274 22.79 22.88 2.11
C GLY A 274 21.87 23.96 1.51
N ILE A 275 20.99 24.58 2.33
CA ILE A 275 19.86 25.48 1.96
C ILE A 275 20.33 26.78 1.23
N LEU A 276 19.44 27.70 0.81
CA LEU A 276 19.75 28.69 -0.23
C LEU A 276 18.99 30.03 -0.20
N PRO A 277 19.63 31.21 -0.11
CA PRO A 277 19.03 32.47 -0.55
C PRO A 277 19.67 32.97 -1.86
N LEU A 278 18.86 33.53 -2.79
CA LEU A 278 19.41 34.22 -3.96
C LEU A 278 18.60 35.44 -4.43
N ARG A 279 19.16 36.62 -4.18
CA ARG A 279 19.07 37.77 -5.11
C ARG A 279 20.36 38.57 -5.08
N TYR A 280 21.22 38.37 -6.08
CA TYR A 280 22.02 39.50 -6.58
C TYR A 280 21.10 40.34 -7.47
N ARG A 281 20.69 41.50 -6.97
CA ARG A 281 19.86 42.45 -7.71
C ARG A 281 20.77 43.32 -8.59
N ILE A 282 21.21 42.80 -9.74
CA ILE A 282 21.90 43.63 -10.73
C ILE A 282 20.85 44.53 -11.39
N GLN A 283 20.64 45.71 -10.81
CA GLN A 283 20.01 46.82 -11.52
C GLN A 283 21.01 47.34 -12.56
N TRP A 284 20.80 47.00 -13.82
CA TRP A 284 21.29 47.84 -14.92
C TRP A 284 20.43 49.11 -14.94
N MET A 285 20.83 50.13 -14.18
CA MET A 285 20.46 51.50 -14.48
C MET A 285 21.47 52.06 -15.48
N LEU A 286 21.08 52.08 -16.75
CA LEU A 286 21.73 52.94 -17.74
C LEU A 286 21.37 54.40 -17.42
N ARG A 287 22.41 55.19 -17.14
CA ARG A 287 22.50 56.61 -17.52
C ARG A 287 23.71 56.73 -18.45
#